data_AF-A0A8G1DR54-F1
#
_entry.id   AF-A0A8G1DR54-F1
#
_cell.length_a   1.000
_cell.length_b   1.000
_cell.length_c   1.000
_cell.angle_alpha   90.00
_cell.angle_beta   90.00
_cell.angle_gamma   90.00
#
_symmetry.space_group_name_H-M   'P 1'
#
loop_
_entity.id
_entity.type
_entity.pdbx_description
1 polymer ?
#
loop_
_entity_poly.entity_id
_entity_poly.type
_entity_poly.pdbx_seq_one_letter_code
_entity_poly.pdbx_strand_id
1 'polypeptide(L)'
;RFEGFLELSTWDPETLEWNMFWQTSTSDCQVYMSCAPNSYCDPNKMPTCNCIKGFEQRNTPVALNITYTECLRKTQLSCKGDGFFLLRNMKLPYTSGAIVDKRIGLKECEERCIEDCNCTAFANTNIQDGGSGCVLWSR
;
A
#
# COMPACT_ATOMS: atom_id res chain seq x y z
N ARG A 1 -10.33 29.96 7.52
CA ARG A 1 -9.47 28.81 7.89
C ARG A 1 -9.80 27.72 6.88
N PHE A 2 -8.80 27.20 6.16
CA PHE A 2 -9.00 26.15 5.16
C PHE A 2 -8.54 24.82 5.76
N GLU A 3 -9.24 23.72 5.44
CA GLU A 3 -9.03 22.41 6.08
C GLU A 3 -8.00 21.52 5.35
N GLY A 4 -7.55 21.93 4.16
CA GLY A 4 -6.48 21.25 3.42
C GLY A 4 -6.95 20.10 2.52
N PHE A 5 -8.25 20.04 2.21
CA PHE A 5 -8.79 19.05 1.29
C PHE A 5 -8.58 19.43 -0.17
N LEU A 6 -8.27 18.41 -0.98
CA LEU A 6 -8.37 18.53 -2.43
C LEU A 6 -9.82 18.27 -2.84
N GLU A 7 -10.39 19.21 -3.57
CA GLU A 7 -11.79 19.20 -4.03
C GLU A 7 -11.83 19.28 -5.55
N LEU A 8 -12.77 18.54 -6.15
CA LEU A 8 -13.13 18.63 -7.55
C LEU A 8 -14.58 19.12 -7.64
N SER A 9 -14.74 20.28 -8.26
CA SER A 9 -16.02 20.98 -8.38
C SER A 9 -16.26 21.43 -9.81
N THR A 10 -17.52 21.43 -10.21
CA THR A 10 -17.98 21.95 -11.50
C THR A 10 -18.91 23.13 -11.26
N TRP A 11 -18.77 24.19 -12.04
CA TRP A 11 -19.69 25.33 -11.97
C TRP A 11 -21.05 24.95 -12.53
N ASP A 12 -22.10 25.18 -11.74
CA ASP A 12 -23.49 24.98 -12.16
C ASP A 12 -24.12 26.34 -12.53
N PRO A 13 -24.41 26.59 -13.81
CA PRO A 13 -25.00 27.85 -14.24
C PRO A 13 -26.49 27.99 -13.88
N GLU A 14 -27.20 26.90 -13.56
CA GLU A 14 -28.62 26.95 -13.18
C GLU A 14 -28.79 27.44 -11.74
N THR A 15 -27.96 26.92 -10.83
CA THR A 15 -27.98 27.26 -9.41
C THR A 15 -27.00 28.39 -9.05
N LEU A 16 -26.12 28.78 -9.98
CA LEU A 16 -25.07 29.80 -9.80
C LEU A 16 -24.12 29.49 -8.63
N GLU A 17 -23.79 28.22 -8.47
CA GLU A 17 -22.89 27.73 -7.42
C GLU A 17 -21.88 26.70 -7.96
N TRP A 18 -20.81 26.50 -7.18
CA TRP A 18 -19.86 25.42 -7.43
C TRP A 18 -20.40 24.12 -6.84
N ASN A 19 -20.74 23.17 -7.71
CA ASN A 19 -21.16 21.84 -7.31
C ASN A 19 -19.93 20.94 -7.11
N MET A 20 -19.62 20.63 -5.85
CA MET A 20 -18.55 19.71 -5.48
C MET A 20 -19.05 18.27 -5.60
N PHE A 21 -18.42 17.48 -6.47
CA PHE A 21 -18.79 16.08 -6.70
C PHE A 21 -17.74 15.10 -6.19
N TRP A 22 -16.54 15.58 -5.84
CA TRP A 22 -15.51 14.75 -5.23
C TRP A 22 -14.60 15.57 -4.31
N GLN A 23 -14.18 14.95 -3.21
CA GLN A 23 -13.21 15.49 -2.26
C GLN A 23 -12.36 14.35 -1.72
N THR A 24 -11.10 14.61 -1.38
CA THR A 24 -10.30 13.62 -0.66
C THR A 24 -10.94 13.33 0.70
N SER A 25 -11.13 12.06 1.05
CA SER A 25 -11.81 11.72 2.31
C SER A 25 -10.87 11.85 3.51
N THR A 26 -11.43 12.11 4.68
CA THR A 26 -10.75 11.98 5.98
C THR A 26 -10.79 10.56 6.52
N SER A 27 -11.21 9.56 5.74
CA SER A 27 -11.29 8.20 6.26
C SER A 27 -9.93 7.77 6.83
N ASP A 28 -9.95 7.03 7.94
CA ASP A 28 -8.72 6.65 8.67
C ASP A 28 -7.68 5.99 7.75
N CYS A 29 -8.11 5.34 6.67
CA CYS A 29 -7.23 4.69 5.69
C CYS A 29 -6.61 5.62 4.63
N GLN A 30 -7.08 6.85 4.49
CA GLN A 30 -6.51 7.83 3.56
C GLN A 30 -5.43 8.72 4.21
N VAL A 31 -5.39 8.77 5.55
CA VAL A 31 -4.33 9.44 6.28
C VAL A 31 -2.99 8.73 6.04
N TYR A 32 -1.96 9.51 5.71
CA TYR A 32 -0.63 8.97 5.44
C TYR A 32 -0.10 8.19 6.66
N MET A 33 0.37 6.95 6.41
CA MET A 33 0.91 6.06 7.44
C MET A 33 -0.05 5.81 8.63
N SER A 34 -1.36 5.74 8.37
CA SER A 34 -2.34 5.42 9.42
C SER A 34 -2.17 4.02 10.02
N CYS A 35 -1.55 3.10 9.29
CA CYS A 35 -1.18 1.77 9.76
C CYS A 35 0.34 1.56 9.68
N ALA A 36 0.85 0.70 10.56
CA ALA A 36 2.28 0.39 10.67
C ALA A 36 2.86 -0.26 9.39
N PRO A 37 4.19 -0.24 9.20
CA PRO A 37 4.83 -0.98 8.11
C PRO A 37 4.42 -2.46 8.08
N ASN A 38 4.33 -3.04 6.88
CA ASN A 38 3.86 -4.42 6.62
C ASN A 38 2.42 -4.72 7.10
N SER A 39 1.62 -3.68 7.30
CA SER A 39 0.18 -3.77 7.55
C SER A 39 -0.60 -2.99 6.49
N TYR A 40 -1.90 -3.23 6.41
CA TYR A 40 -2.80 -2.51 5.52
C TYR A 40 -4.03 -2.04 6.27
N CYS A 41 -4.59 -0.92 5.79
CA CYS A 41 -5.82 -0.35 6.32
C CYS A 41 -7.01 -0.89 5.53
N ASP A 42 -8.01 -1.41 6.24
CA ASP A 42 -9.29 -1.84 5.67
C ASP A 42 -10.44 -1.19 6.47
N PRO A 43 -11.17 -0.22 5.89
CA PRO A 43 -12.21 0.50 6.60
C PRO A 43 -13.41 -0.38 6.97
N ASN A 44 -13.50 -1.60 6.43
CA ASN A 44 -14.58 -2.55 6.70
C ASN A 44 -14.23 -3.56 7.81
N LYS A 45 -13.05 -3.45 8.44
CA LYS A 45 -12.59 -4.37 9.48
C LYS A 45 -12.38 -3.66 10.82
N MET A 46 -12.52 -4.44 11.89
CA MET A 46 -12.12 -4.04 13.24
C MET A 46 -11.18 -5.10 13.83
N PRO A 47 -9.91 -4.74 14.14
CA PRO A 47 -9.28 -3.43 13.95
C PRO A 47 -9.09 -3.05 12.47
N THR A 48 -9.05 -1.74 12.17
CA THR A 48 -8.90 -1.21 10.82
C THR A 48 -7.53 -1.57 10.21
N CYS A 49 -6.48 -1.54 11.02
CA CYS A 49 -5.13 -1.93 10.62
C CYS A 49 -4.91 -3.42 10.80
N ASN A 50 -4.50 -4.11 9.73
CA ASN A 50 -4.35 -5.55 9.66
C ASN A 50 -2.95 -5.91 9.16
N CYS A 51 -2.23 -6.80 9.85
CA CYS A 51 -0.95 -7.31 9.32
C CYS A 51 -1.17 -8.09 8.02
N ILE A 52 -0.23 -7.97 7.08
CA ILE A 52 -0.19 -8.80 5.88
C ILE A 52 -0.10 -10.28 6.29
N LYS A 53 -0.72 -11.19 5.52
CA LYS A 53 -0.64 -12.63 5.82
C LYS A 53 0.82 -13.08 5.88
N GLY A 54 1.18 -13.80 6.94
CA GLY A 54 2.58 -14.18 7.22
C GLY A 54 3.34 -13.20 8.11
N PHE A 55 2.71 -12.09 8.49
CA PHE A 55 3.19 -11.15 9.51
C PHE A 55 2.31 -11.21 10.75
N GLU A 56 2.86 -10.80 11.90
CA GLU A 56 2.16 -10.66 13.17
C GLU A 56 2.59 -9.41 13.92
N GLN A 57 1.68 -8.92 14.75
CA GLN A 57 1.94 -7.83 15.66
C GLN A 57 2.91 -8.29 16.73
N ARG A 58 4.04 -7.58 16.87
CA ARG A 58 4.91 -7.74 18.03
C ARG A 58 4.68 -6.56 18.96
N ASN A 59 4.10 -6.82 20.13
CA ASN A 59 3.95 -5.80 21.16
C ASN A 59 5.35 -5.39 21.65
N THR A 60 5.73 -4.14 21.43
CA THR A 60 6.81 -3.51 22.19
C THR A 60 6.38 -3.39 23.66
N PRO A 61 7.26 -3.65 24.64
CA PRO A 61 6.91 -3.52 26.04
C PRO A 61 6.38 -2.11 26.36
N VAL A 62 5.31 -2.06 27.16
CA VAL A 62 4.59 -0.84 27.61
C VAL A 62 5.52 0.25 28.17
N ALA A 63 6.74 -0.12 28.60
CA ALA A 63 7.75 0.78 29.13
C ALA A 63 8.17 1.93 28.19
N LEU A 64 7.95 1.81 26.88
CA LEU A 64 8.35 2.84 25.91
C LEU A 64 7.27 3.85 25.56
N ASN A 65 6.04 3.73 26.09
CA ASN A 65 4.91 4.63 25.83
C ASN A 65 4.67 4.92 24.33
N ILE A 66 5.07 3.98 23.48
CA ILE A 66 5.01 4.04 22.03
C ILE A 66 4.25 2.80 21.58
N THR A 67 2.97 2.97 21.28
CA THR A 67 2.09 1.97 20.67
C THR A 67 2.34 1.89 19.16
N TYR A 68 3.60 1.71 18.73
CA TYR A 68 3.85 1.27 17.36
C TYR A 68 3.73 -0.26 17.34
N THR A 69 2.55 -0.73 16.93
CA THR A 69 2.33 -2.15 16.69
C THR A 69 2.95 -2.52 15.34
N GLU A 70 4.25 -2.78 15.32
CA GLU A 70 4.93 -3.22 14.11
C GLU A 70 4.46 -4.63 13.71
N CYS A 71 4.15 -4.80 12.42
CA CYS A 71 3.90 -6.12 11.85
C CYS A 71 5.24 -6.71 11.39
N LEU A 72 5.71 -7.73 12.09
CA LEU A 72 6.93 -8.45 11.79
C LEU A 72 6.62 -9.77 11.12
N ARG A 73 7.50 -10.20 10.21
CA ARG A 73 7.32 -11.48 9.52
C ARG A 73 7.47 -12.62 10.52
N LYS A 74 6.54 -13.58 10.49
CA LYS A 74 6.52 -14.75 11.39
C LYS A 74 7.72 -15.68 11.19
N THR A 75 8.25 -15.71 9.98
CA THR A 75 9.34 -16.59 9.57
C THR A 75 10.38 -15.79 8.82
N GLN A 76 11.65 -15.99 9.16
CA GLN A 76 12.77 -15.36 8.47
C GLN A 76 12.85 -15.87 7.02
N LEU A 77 13.15 -14.96 6.09
CA LEU A 77 13.32 -15.27 4.67
C LEU A 77 14.60 -16.07 4.42
N SER A 78 14.56 -17.04 3.51
CA SER A 78 15.75 -17.77 3.04
C SER A 78 16.27 -17.24 1.71
N CYS A 79 15.62 -16.24 1.12
CA CYS A 79 15.78 -15.75 -0.25
C CYS A 79 15.42 -16.83 -1.29
N LYS A 80 16.22 -17.91 -1.34
CA LYS A 80 15.93 -19.05 -2.21
C LYS A 80 14.78 -19.87 -1.63
N GLY A 81 13.76 -20.11 -2.46
CA GLY A 81 12.57 -20.88 -2.09
C GLY A 81 11.51 -20.08 -1.33
N ASP A 82 11.72 -18.77 -1.15
CA ASP A 82 10.67 -17.89 -0.68
C ASP A 82 9.56 -17.76 -1.74
N GLY A 83 8.38 -17.33 -1.31
CA GLY A 83 7.24 -17.11 -2.19
C GLY A 83 6.44 -15.89 -1.78
N PHE A 84 5.44 -15.57 -2.60
CA PHE A 84 4.64 -14.35 -2.46
C PHE A 84 3.20 -14.66 -2.08
N PHE A 85 2.60 -13.73 -1.35
CA PHE A 85 1.17 -13.73 -1.07
C PHE A 85 0.50 -12.62 -1.86
N LEU A 86 -0.46 -12.98 -2.73
CA LEU A 86 -1.20 -12.02 -3.53
C LEU A 86 -2.16 -11.21 -2.66
N LEU A 87 -1.91 -9.91 -2.55
CA LEU A 87 -2.85 -8.94 -1.98
C LEU A 87 -3.74 -8.38 -3.10
N ARG A 88 -5.06 -8.27 -2.84
CA ARG A 88 -6.05 -7.81 -3.81
C ARG A 88 -6.65 -6.46 -3.38
N ASN A 89 -7.09 -5.66 -4.34
CA ASN A 89 -7.72 -4.35 -4.12
C ASN A 89 -6.85 -3.39 -3.29
N MET A 90 -5.54 -3.41 -3.53
CA MET A 90 -4.57 -2.63 -2.78
C MET A 90 -4.29 -1.30 -3.45
N LYS A 91 -4.21 -0.24 -2.64
CA LYS A 91 -3.37 0.90 -2.99
C LYS A 91 -1.90 0.46 -2.89
N LEU A 92 -1.12 0.70 -3.94
CA LEU A 92 0.31 0.38 -3.92
C LEU A 92 1.01 1.13 -2.78
N PRO A 93 1.99 0.50 -2.11
CA PRO A 93 2.72 1.15 -1.03
C PRO A 93 3.56 2.32 -1.56
N TYR A 94 4.10 3.10 -0.63
CA TYR A 94 4.97 4.22 -0.97
C TYR A 94 6.10 3.78 -1.90
N THR A 95 6.31 4.53 -2.99
CA THR A 95 7.17 4.12 -4.12
C THR A 95 8.57 4.75 -4.09
N SER A 96 8.94 5.45 -3.01
CA SER A 96 10.30 5.97 -2.88
C SER A 96 11.30 4.81 -2.83
N GLY A 97 12.25 4.82 -3.75
CA GLY A 97 13.23 3.74 -3.90
C GLY A 97 12.72 2.51 -4.65
N ALA A 98 11.47 2.50 -5.14
CA ALA A 98 10.96 1.42 -5.96
C ALA A 98 11.59 1.45 -7.37
N ILE A 99 11.91 0.27 -7.91
CA ILE A 99 12.45 0.12 -9.27
C ILE A 99 11.30 -0.16 -10.22
N VAL A 100 11.29 0.51 -11.38
CA VAL A 100 10.20 0.40 -12.37
C VAL A 100 10.75 -0.03 -13.73
N ASP A 101 10.19 -1.09 -14.30
CA ASP A 101 10.44 -1.52 -15.68
C ASP A 101 9.12 -1.78 -16.41
N LYS A 102 8.73 -0.88 -17.32
CA LYS A 102 7.47 -0.97 -18.05
C LYS A 102 7.47 -1.99 -19.19
N ARG A 103 8.64 -2.55 -19.54
CA ARG A 103 8.79 -3.41 -20.72
C ARG A 103 8.46 -4.87 -20.43
N ILE A 104 8.47 -5.25 -19.16
CA ILE A 104 8.34 -6.65 -18.75
C ILE A 104 6.95 -6.96 -18.19
N GLY A 105 6.59 -8.24 -18.20
CA GLY A 105 5.34 -8.72 -17.62
C GLY A 105 5.46 -9.08 -16.14
N LEU A 106 4.32 -9.38 -15.52
CA LEU A 106 4.25 -9.72 -14.09
C LEU A 106 5.05 -10.98 -13.74
N LYS A 107 5.11 -11.97 -14.64
CA LYS A 107 5.87 -13.21 -14.43
C LYS A 107 7.38 -12.95 -14.34
N GLU A 108 7.93 -12.18 -15.27
CA GLU A 108 9.35 -11.79 -15.22
C GLU A 108 9.63 -10.88 -14.01
N CYS A 109 8.65 -10.06 -13.60
CA CYS A 109 8.74 -9.25 -12.39
C CYS A 109 8.87 -10.12 -11.12
N GLU A 110 8.11 -11.20 -11.03
CA GLU A 110 8.20 -12.20 -9.96
C GLU A 110 9.59 -12.88 -9.96
N GLU A 111 10.05 -13.34 -11.12
CA GLU A 111 11.36 -13.98 -11.28
C GLU A 111 12.50 -13.06 -10.81
N ARG A 112 12.50 -11.78 -11.24
CA ARG A 112 13.48 -10.78 -10.77
C ARG A 112 13.42 -10.54 -9.26
N CYS A 113 12.22 -10.52 -8.68
CA CYS A 113 12.06 -10.34 -7.24
C CYS A 113 12.55 -11.56 -6.43
N ILE A 114 12.41 -12.78 -6.96
CA ILE A 114 12.97 -13.99 -6.34
C ILE A 114 14.50 -13.97 -6.37
N GLU A 115 15.10 -13.45 -7.44
CA GLU A 115 16.55 -13.36 -7.61
C GLU A 115 17.19 -12.26 -6.73
N ASP A 116 16.45 -11.18 -6.43
CA ASP A 116 16.90 -10.12 -5.53
C ASP A 116 16.47 -10.40 -4.08
N CYS A 117 17.42 -10.83 -3.24
CA CYS A 117 17.17 -11.11 -1.82
C CYS A 117 16.70 -9.89 -1.00
N ASN A 118 16.85 -8.67 -1.52
CA ASN A 118 16.32 -7.46 -0.89
C ASN A 118 14.89 -7.14 -1.33
N CYS A 119 14.39 -7.76 -2.40
CA CYS A 119 13.04 -7.55 -2.87
C CYS A 119 12.01 -8.04 -1.85
N THR A 120 10.95 -7.25 -1.67
CA THR A 120 9.91 -7.49 -0.65
C THR A 120 8.52 -7.60 -1.22
N ALA A 121 8.27 -6.96 -2.36
CA ALA A 121 7.00 -6.96 -3.05
C ALA A 121 7.20 -6.54 -4.52
N PHE A 122 6.22 -6.91 -5.35
CA PHE A 122 6.17 -6.48 -6.74
C PHE A 122 4.72 -6.31 -7.20
N ALA A 123 4.51 -5.52 -8.26
CA ALA A 123 3.20 -5.34 -8.88
C ALA A 123 3.33 -4.89 -10.35
N ASN A 124 2.22 -4.89 -11.07
CA ASN A 124 2.13 -4.24 -12.37
C ASN A 124 2.20 -2.71 -12.22
N THR A 125 2.73 -2.04 -13.24
CA THR A 125 2.72 -0.56 -13.33
C THR A 125 1.45 -0.02 -13.97
N ASN A 126 0.81 -0.81 -14.84
CA ASN A 126 -0.45 -0.50 -15.49
C ASN A 126 -1.38 -1.70 -15.32
N ILE A 127 -2.64 -1.43 -14.95
CA ILE A 127 -3.68 -2.44 -14.71
C ILE A 127 -4.56 -2.72 -15.94
N GLN A 128 -4.40 -1.95 -17.03
CA GLN A 128 -5.12 -2.15 -18.29
C GLN A 128 -4.71 -3.45 -18.99
N ASP A 129 -5.60 -4.00 -19.82
CA ASP A 129 -5.34 -5.14 -20.70
C ASP A 129 -4.76 -6.40 -20.01
N GLY A 130 -5.20 -6.65 -18.77
CA GLY A 130 -4.70 -7.78 -17.97
C GLY A 130 -3.40 -7.49 -17.22
N GLY A 131 -2.86 -6.28 -17.36
CA GLY A 131 -1.75 -5.76 -16.59
C GLY A 131 -0.40 -5.81 -17.33
N SER A 132 0.38 -4.74 -17.22
CA SER A 132 1.72 -4.65 -17.81
C SER A 132 2.72 -3.86 -16.96
N GLY A 133 4.00 -4.07 -17.25
CA GLY A 133 5.12 -3.50 -16.52
C GLY A 133 5.33 -4.13 -15.14
N CYS A 134 6.39 -3.68 -14.50
CA CYS A 134 6.87 -4.18 -13.22
C CYS A 134 7.28 -3.02 -12.34
N VAL A 135 6.85 -3.05 -11.07
CA VAL A 135 7.39 -2.24 -9.99
C VAL A 135 7.87 -3.18 -8.88
N LEU A 136 9.08 -2.96 -8.38
CA LEU A 136 9.73 -3.73 -7.34
C LEU A 136 10.00 -2.84 -6.13
N TRP A 137 9.72 -3.34 -4.93
CA TRP A 137 10.09 -2.71 -3.67
C TRP A 137 11.16 -3.52 -2.96
N SER A 138 12.15 -2.83 -2.38
CA SER A 138 13.24 -3.44 -1.63
C SER A 138 13.27 -2.96 -0.17
N ARG A 139 13.95 -3.70 0.70
CA ARG A 139 14.20 -3.30 2.09
C ARG A 139 15.16 -2.13 2.22
#